data_AF-A0A925DLU4-F1
#
_entry.id   AF-A0A925DLU4-F1
#
_cell.length_a   1.000
_cell.length_b   1.000
_cell.length_c   1.000
_cell.angle_alpha   90.00
_cell.angle_beta   90.00
_cell.angle_gamma   90.00
#
_symmetry.space_group_name_H-M   'P 1'
#
loop_
_entity.id
_entity.type
_entity.pdbx_description
1 polymer ?
#
loop_
_entity_poly.entity_id
_entity_poly.type
_entity_poly.pdbx_seq_one_letter_code
_entity_poly.pdbx_strand_id
1 'polypeptide(L)'
;NISKLIDEVNDVSGLAQSEVQEAEEKEDYEMAASLSEIVFEADELKDKLKKLKEDDVTDLRYQLEDKKRQLAQKFDQLVKDKKLIGLKTEYFEAKEYTISVVENKGNESDKKKLKDILDKEKAFLQSENILYIRDIISKFGELTWRISERNPDFYYGVYINLCSEEYRNKYTNKNRAEELIAQGEKAMERQNATELRAIVYNLWHLLPETARNKLDSGGTGIG
;
A
#
# COMPACT_ATOMS: atom_id res chain seq x y z
N ASN A 1 23.82 10.93 -6.02
CA ASN A 1 24.39 9.56 -6.07
C ASN A 1 23.86 8.92 -7.35
N ILE A 2 24.74 8.53 -8.27
CA ILE A 2 24.36 7.98 -9.57
C ILE A 2 23.73 6.60 -9.45
N SER A 3 24.20 5.77 -8.52
CA SER A 3 23.58 4.47 -8.22
C SER A 3 22.09 4.63 -7.93
N LYS A 4 21.74 5.59 -7.05
CA LYS A 4 20.34 5.87 -6.71
C LYS A 4 19.51 6.29 -7.94
N LEU A 5 20.07 7.09 -8.85
CA LEU A 5 19.38 7.48 -10.08
C LEU A 5 19.14 6.30 -11.01
N ILE A 6 20.12 5.38 -11.11
CA ILE A 6 19.99 4.15 -11.89
C ILE A 6 18.91 3.25 -11.27
N ASP A 7 18.88 3.12 -9.95
CA ASP A 7 17.87 2.33 -9.24
C ASP A 7 16.46 2.89 -9.50
N GLU A 8 16.27 4.20 -9.38
CA GLU A 8 14.99 4.85 -9.67
C GLU A 8 14.54 4.70 -11.14
N VAL A 9 15.48 4.71 -12.10
CA VAL A 9 15.17 4.43 -13.52
C VAL A 9 14.80 2.96 -13.72
N ASN A 10 15.48 2.03 -13.05
CA ASN A 10 15.14 0.60 -13.08
C ASN A 10 13.75 0.34 -12.51
N ASP A 11 13.36 1.04 -11.45
CA ASP A 11 12.02 0.90 -10.86
C ASP A 11 10.93 1.30 -11.87
N VAL A 12 11.08 2.46 -12.53
CA VAL A 12 10.13 2.90 -13.58
C VAL A 12 10.10 1.92 -14.75
N SER A 13 11.27 1.46 -15.21
CA SER A 13 11.37 0.50 -16.32
C SER A 13 10.73 -0.85 -15.97
N GLY A 14 10.94 -1.35 -14.75
CA GLY A 14 10.37 -2.62 -14.29
C GLY A 14 8.85 -2.54 -14.16
N LEU A 15 8.32 -1.44 -13.63
CA LEU A 15 6.88 -1.18 -13.57
C LEU A 15 6.28 -1.07 -14.98
N ALA A 16 6.90 -0.31 -15.88
CA ALA A 16 6.46 -0.18 -17.26
C ALA A 16 6.44 -1.53 -17.99
N GLN A 17 7.48 -2.36 -17.81
CA GLN A 17 7.55 -3.69 -18.41
C GLN A 17 6.44 -4.64 -17.92
N SER A 18 6.12 -4.59 -16.62
CA SER A 18 5.01 -5.37 -16.07
C SER A 18 3.67 -4.91 -16.66
N GLU A 19 3.48 -3.61 -16.84
CA GLU A 19 2.26 -3.04 -17.44
C GLU A 19 2.15 -3.35 -18.94
N VAL A 20 3.28 -3.44 -19.68
CA VAL A 20 3.30 -3.92 -21.08
C VAL A 20 2.73 -5.33 -21.16
N GLN A 21 3.23 -6.25 -20.32
CA GLN A 21 2.78 -7.64 -20.34
C GLN A 21 1.27 -7.75 -20.06
N GLU A 22 0.78 -7.01 -19.07
CA GLU A 22 -0.65 -7.01 -18.76
C GLU A 22 -1.50 -6.38 -19.87
N ALA A 23 -1.01 -5.32 -20.53
CA ALA A 23 -1.69 -4.71 -21.67
C ALA A 23 -1.75 -5.67 -22.86
N GLU A 24 -0.68 -6.41 -23.15
CA GLU A 24 -0.65 -7.45 -24.19
C GLU A 24 -1.61 -8.60 -23.88
N GLU A 25 -1.66 -9.07 -22.63
CA GLU A 25 -2.62 -10.09 -22.19
C GLU A 25 -4.08 -9.66 -22.36
N LYS A 26 -4.34 -8.35 -22.26
CA LYS A 26 -5.66 -7.73 -22.45
C LYS A 26 -5.91 -7.29 -23.90
N GLU A 27 -5.00 -7.59 -24.81
CA GLU A 27 -5.02 -7.16 -26.22
C GLU A 27 -5.08 -5.63 -26.40
N ASP A 28 -4.64 -4.86 -25.40
CA ASP A 28 -4.51 -3.40 -25.44
C ASP A 28 -3.13 -3.02 -26.03
N TYR A 29 -2.98 -3.26 -27.32
CA TYR A 29 -1.72 -3.05 -28.03
C TYR A 29 -1.30 -1.57 -28.11
N GLU A 30 -2.24 -0.63 -28.02
CA GLU A 30 -1.95 0.81 -28.02
C GLU A 30 -1.27 1.23 -26.72
N MET A 31 -1.80 0.78 -25.59
CA MET A 31 -1.18 0.97 -24.28
C MET A 31 0.16 0.25 -24.18
N ALA A 32 0.24 -1.01 -24.66
CA ALA A 32 1.47 -1.78 -24.68
C ALA A 32 2.59 -1.09 -25.49
N ALA A 33 2.25 -0.52 -26.66
CA ALA A 33 3.20 0.25 -27.46
C ALA A 33 3.70 1.51 -26.71
N SER A 34 2.77 2.28 -26.13
CA SER A 34 3.09 3.50 -25.38
C SER A 34 3.98 3.24 -24.16
N LEU A 35 3.74 2.13 -23.45
CA LEU A 35 4.56 1.70 -22.32
C LEU A 35 5.91 1.12 -22.76
N SER A 36 5.97 0.44 -23.90
CA SER A 36 7.23 -0.08 -24.46
C SER A 36 8.19 1.06 -24.85
N GLU A 37 7.67 2.19 -25.33
CA GLU A 37 8.49 3.39 -25.53
C GLU A 37 9.15 3.87 -24.23
N ILE A 38 8.42 3.82 -23.10
CA ILE A 38 8.96 4.20 -21.79
C ILE A 38 10.09 3.26 -21.38
N VAL A 39 9.93 1.95 -21.59
CA VAL A 39 10.99 0.96 -21.31
C VAL A 39 12.23 1.28 -22.12
N PHE A 40 12.08 1.53 -23.43
CA PHE A 40 13.20 1.88 -24.31
C PHE A 40 13.90 3.18 -23.88
N GLU A 41 13.13 4.24 -23.59
CA GLU A 41 13.67 5.51 -23.09
C GLU A 41 14.40 5.35 -21.74
N ALA A 42 13.90 4.48 -20.85
CA ALA A 42 14.53 4.15 -19.57
C ALA A 42 15.89 3.48 -19.75
N ASP A 43 15.98 2.50 -20.66
CA ASP A 43 17.21 1.78 -20.96
C ASP A 43 18.27 2.71 -21.56
N GLU A 44 17.87 3.58 -22.50
CA GLU A 44 18.78 4.60 -23.03
C GLU A 44 19.29 5.55 -21.93
N LEU A 45 18.40 5.97 -21.03
CA LEU A 45 18.75 6.86 -19.93
C LEU A 45 19.73 6.19 -18.96
N LYS A 46 19.49 4.92 -18.64
CA LYS A 46 20.37 4.10 -17.82
C LYS A 46 21.76 3.96 -18.42
N ASP A 47 21.85 3.71 -19.72
CA ASP A 47 23.14 3.62 -20.41
C ASP A 47 23.89 4.95 -20.46
N LYS A 48 23.17 6.08 -20.50
CA LYS A 48 23.77 7.42 -20.35
C LYS A 48 24.26 7.66 -18.92
N LEU A 49 23.48 7.26 -17.90
CA LEU A 49 23.83 7.40 -16.48
C LEU A 49 25.07 6.56 -16.10
N LYS A 50 25.20 5.34 -16.62
CA LYS A 50 26.38 4.47 -16.37
C LYS A 50 27.70 5.05 -16.89
N LYS A 51 27.64 5.97 -17.85
CA LYS A 51 28.83 6.63 -18.44
C LYS A 51 29.29 7.84 -17.63
N LEU A 52 28.49 8.31 -16.67
CA LEU A 52 28.85 9.40 -15.76
C LEU A 52 29.68 8.89 -14.58
N LYS A 53 30.58 9.74 -14.06
CA LYS A 53 31.32 9.48 -12.82
C LYS A 53 30.51 9.94 -11.61
N GLU A 54 30.66 9.30 -10.46
CA GLU A 54 29.85 9.61 -9.26
C GLU A 54 29.97 11.06 -8.75
N ASP A 55 31.11 11.70 -8.98
CA ASP A 55 31.42 13.08 -8.62
C ASP A 55 31.03 14.10 -9.71
N ASP A 56 30.40 13.64 -10.79
CA ASP A 56 29.97 14.48 -11.88
C ASP A 56 28.85 15.43 -11.42
N VAL A 57 29.17 16.73 -11.39
CA VAL A 57 28.27 17.85 -11.05
C VAL A 57 27.96 18.71 -12.29
N THR A 58 28.14 18.16 -13.49
CA THR A 58 27.89 18.86 -14.75
C THR A 58 26.40 19.02 -15.05
N ASP A 59 26.09 19.94 -15.97
CA ASP A 59 24.76 20.13 -16.55
C ASP A 59 24.17 18.84 -17.13
N LEU A 60 25.02 17.93 -17.61
CA LEU A 60 24.59 16.64 -18.16
C LEU A 60 23.87 15.80 -17.10
N ARG A 61 24.37 15.76 -15.85
CA ARG A 61 23.71 15.05 -14.76
C ARG A 61 22.31 15.63 -14.49
N TYR A 62 22.19 16.95 -14.44
CA TYR A 62 20.90 17.61 -14.24
C TYR A 62 19.91 17.31 -15.37
N GLN A 63 20.38 17.26 -16.63
CA GLN A 63 19.55 16.88 -17.77
C GLN A 63 19.05 15.44 -17.68
N LEU A 64 19.89 14.49 -17.25
CA LEU A 64 19.48 13.10 -17.09
C LEU A 64 18.50 12.92 -15.92
N GLU A 65 18.67 13.67 -14.84
CA GLU A 65 17.73 13.68 -13.72
C GLU A 65 16.36 14.25 -14.11
N ASP A 66 16.33 15.32 -14.93
CA ASP A 66 15.08 15.86 -15.46
C ASP A 66 14.40 14.87 -16.41
N LYS A 67 15.15 14.21 -17.30
CA LYS A 67 14.61 13.14 -18.17
C LYS A 67 14.01 11.98 -17.38
N LYS A 68 14.66 11.55 -16.29
CA LYS A 68 14.10 10.55 -15.37
C LYS A 68 12.74 11.01 -14.83
N ARG A 69 12.63 12.28 -14.40
CA ARG A 69 11.38 12.84 -13.88
C ARG A 69 10.29 12.88 -14.94
N GLN A 70 10.62 13.28 -16.17
CA GLN A 70 9.68 13.29 -17.29
C GLN A 70 9.19 11.87 -17.62
N LEU A 71 10.09 10.89 -17.62
CA LEU A 71 9.76 9.49 -17.86
C LEU A 71 8.78 8.94 -16.81
N ALA A 72 9.05 9.21 -15.52
CA ALA A 72 8.15 8.84 -14.43
C ALA A 72 6.76 9.50 -14.58
N GLN A 73 6.71 10.77 -15.00
CA GLN A 73 5.45 11.47 -15.26
C GLN A 73 4.68 10.89 -16.46
N LYS A 74 5.38 10.55 -17.55
CA LYS A 74 4.77 9.89 -18.73
C LYS A 74 4.16 8.55 -18.32
N PHE A 75 4.90 7.75 -17.56
CA PHE A 75 4.42 6.47 -17.02
C PHE A 75 3.19 6.67 -16.14
N ASP A 76 3.27 7.54 -15.14
CA ASP A 76 2.17 7.80 -14.20
C ASP A 76 0.90 8.28 -14.91
N GLN A 77 1.04 9.06 -15.98
CA GLN A 77 -0.08 9.53 -16.78
C GLN A 77 -0.76 8.40 -17.57
N LEU A 78 0.02 7.49 -18.16
CA LEU A 78 -0.52 6.34 -18.90
C LEU A 78 -1.31 5.40 -17.97
N VAL A 79 -0.78 5.10 -16.79
CA VAL A 79 -1.41 4.15 -15.85
C VAL A 79 -2.42 4.82 -14.91
N LYS A 80 -2.69 6.12 -15.05
CA LYS A 80 -3.54 6.91 -14.12
C LYS A 80 -4.94 6.31 -14.01
N ASP A 81 -5.56 5.99 -15.13
CA ASP A 81 -6.95 5.53 -15.15
C ASP A 81 -7.08 4.14 -14.54
N LYS A 82 -6.14 3.24 -14.85
CA LYS A 82 -6.03 1.93 -14.20
C LYS A 82 -5.87 2.07 -12.67
N LYS A 83 -4.95 2.92 -12.21
CA LYS A 83 -4.76 3.20 -10.78
C LYS A 83 -6.05 3.73 -10.14
N LEU A 84 -6.78 4.62 -10.83
CA LEU A 84 -8.02 5.18 -10.34
C LEU A 84 -9.14 4.12 -10.26
N ILE A 85 -9.23 3.22 -11.23
CA ILE A 85 -10.18 2.10 -11.22
C ILE A 85 -9.88 1.17 -10.05
N GLY A 86 -8.63 0.72 -9.88
CA GLY A 86 -8.25 -0.15 -8.78
C GLY A 86 -8.54 0.47 -7.41
N LEU A 87 -8.27 1.77 -7.26
CA LEU A 87 -8.56 2.50 -6.03
C LEU A 87 -10.06 2.65 -5.76
N LYS A 88 -10.90 2.78 -6.79
CA LYS A 88 -12.36 2.77 -6.64
C LYS A 88 -12.87 1.39 -6.21
N THR A 89 -12.27 0.30 -6.72
CA THR A 89 -12.59 -1.06 -6.26
C THR A 89 -12.26 -1.22 -4.78
N GLU A 90 -11.02 -0.89 -4.37
CA GLU A 90 -10.58 -0.94 -2.97
C GLU A 90 -11.49 -0.10 -2.06
N TYR A 91 -11.91 1.07 -2.55
CA TYR A 91 -12.89 1.91 -1.87
C TYR A 91 -14.23 1.19 -1.60
N PHE A 92 -14.81 0.53 -2.61
CA PHE A 92 -16.09 -0.16 -2.43
C PHE A 92 -15.96 -1.36 -1.49
N GLU A 93 -14.86 -2.10 -1.56
CA GLU A 93 -14.57 -3.20 -0.63
C GLU A 93 -14.44 -2.70 0.81
N ALA A 94 -13.65 -1.65 1.04
CA ALA A 94 -13.49 -1.03 2.35
C ALA A 94 -14.81 -0.47 2.90
N LYS A 95 -15.64 0.12 2.04
CA LYS A 95 -16.98 0.62 2.38
C LYS A 95 -17.88 -0.52 2.82
N GLU A 96 -18.02 -1.58 2.03
CA GLU A 96 -18.90 -2.71 2.34
C GLU A 96 -18.49 -3.39 3.65
N TYR A 97 -17.19 -3.62 3.83
CA TYR A 97 -16.66 -4.18 5.06
C TYR A 97 -16.94 -3.30 6.28
N THR A 98 -16.71 -1.99 6.17
CA THR A 98 -16.93 -1.06 7.28
C THR A 98 -18.42 -0.92 7.62
N ILE A 99 -19.31 -0.93 6.63
CA ILE A 99 -20.77 -0.94 6.85
C ILE A 99 -21.14 -2.16 7.69
N SER A 100 -20.69 -3.35 7.30
CA SER A 100 -20.95 -4.59 8.05
C SER A 100 -20.44 -4.50 9.49
N VAL A 101 -19.23 -3.98 9.71
CA VAL A 101 -18.68 -3.81 11.07
C VAL A 101 -19.50 -2.83 11.90
N VAL A 102 -19.91 -1.70 11.33
CA VAL A 102 -20.72 -0.69 12.01
C VAL A 102 -22.12 -1.22 12.35
N GLU A 103 -22.76 -1.96 11.44
CA GLU A 103 -24.09 -2.54 11.67
C GLU A 103 -24.08 -3.60 12.77
N ASN A 104 -23.05 -4.46 12.79
CA ASN A 104 -22.99 -5.57 13.74
C ASN A 104 -22.43 -5.17 15.11
N LYS A 105 -21.51 -4.20 15.17
CA LYS A 105 -20.70 -3.91 16.38
C LYS A 105 -20.60 -2.42 16.73
N GLY A 106 -21.08 -1.53 15.85
CA GLY A 106 -20.95 -0.08 16.02
C GLY A 106 -21.98 0.53 16.98
N ASN A 107 -21.62 1.66 17.57
CA ASN A 107 -22.54 2.50 18.35
C ASN A 107 -23.04 3.70 17.51
N GLU A 108 -23.91 4.54 18.09
CA GLU A 108 -24.47 5.71 17.39
C GLU A 108 -23.40 6.72 16.92
N SER A 109 -22.30 6.87 17.67
CA SER A 109 -21.19 7.71 17.22
C SER A 109 -20.47 7.12 16.01
N ASP A 110 -20.36 5.79 15.91
CA ASP A 110 -19.73 5.12 14.78
C ASP A 110 -20.61 5.23 13.52
N LYS A 111 -21.94 5.04 13.67
CA LYS A 111 -22.92 5.26 12.60
C LYS A 111 -22.89 6.68 12.06
N LYS A 112 -22.80 7.68 12.95
CA LYS A 112 -22.67 9.08 12.54
C LYS A 112 -21.41 9.32 11.73
N LYS A 113 -20.25 8.81 12.17
CA LYS A 113 -18.99 8.94 11.45
C LYS A 113 -19.02 8.25 10.08
N LEU A 114 -19.61 7.07 9.99
CA LEU A 114 -19.84 6.38 8.72
C LEU A 114 -20.68 7.25 7.78
N LYS A 115 -21.80 7.79 8.27
CA LYS A 115 -22.67 8.68 7.49
C LYS A 115 -21.93 9.94 7.01
N ASP A 116 -21.12 10.56 7.87
CA ASP A 116 -20.35 11.76 7.51
C ASP A 116 -19.34 11.50 6.38
N ILE A 117 -18.79 10.27 6.29
CA ILE A 117 -17.94 9.82 5.18
C ILE A 117 -18.79 9.64 3.91
N LEU A 118 -19.90 8.90 4.01
CA LEU A 118 -20.77 8.57 2.88
C LEU A 118 -21.47 9.79 2.27
N ASP A 119 -21.81 10.79 3.08
CA ASP A 119 -22.42 12.05 2.61
C ASP A 119 -21.49 12.80 1.62
N LYS A 120 -20.19 12.50 1.61
CA LYS A 120 -19.19 13.09 0.70
C LYS A 120 -18.82 12.19 -0.48
N GLU A 121 -19.43 11.00 -0.59
CA GLU A 121 -19.08 9.95 -1.55
C GLU A 121 -18.97 10.44 -2.99
N LYS A 122 -20.04 11.08 -3.45
CA LYS A 122 -20.11 11.60 -4.81
C LYS A 122 -18.97 12.57 -5.12
N ALA A 123 -18.60 13.41 -4.16
CA ALA A 123 -17.60 14.46 -4.37
C ALA A 123 -16.19 13.88 -4.57
N PHE A 124 -15.77 12.90 -3.76
CA PHE A 124 -14.43 12.34 -3.92
C PHE A 124 -14.33 11.34 -5.08
N LEU A 125 -15.37 10.55 -5.37
CA LEU A 125 -15.36 9.61 -6.50
C LEU A 125 -15.31 10.31 -7.86
N GLN A 126 -15.84 11.54 -7.94
CA GLN A 126 -15.78 12.40 -9.13
C GLN A 126 -14.50 13.22 -9.25
N SER A 127 -13.72 13.34 -8.17
CA SER A 127 -12.55 14.24 -8.14
C SER A 127 -11.35 13.75 -8.95
N GLU A 128 -11.32 12.47 -9.36
CA GLU A 128 -10.15 11.76 -9.90
C GLU A 128 -8.87 11.90 -9.06
N ASN A 129 -8.99 12.38 -7.82
CA ASN A 129 -7.87 12.64 -6.95
C ASN A 129 -7.52 11.36 -6.18
N ILE A 130 -6.50 10.66 -6.68
CA ILE A 130 -5.96 9.43 -6.07
C ILE A 130 -5.67 9.61 -4.58
N LEU A 131 -5.08 10.73 -4.18
CA LEU A 131 -4.74 10.97 -2.76
C LEU A 131 -6.00 11.14 -1.92
N TYR A 132 -7.03 11.78 -2.47
CA TYR A 132 -8.28 11.98 -1.75
C TYR A 132 -9.03 10.66 -1.55
N ILE A 133 -9.16 9.82 -2.58
CA ILE A 133 -9.82 8.51 -2.44
C ILE A 133 -9.04 7.62 -1.46
N ARG A 134 -7.71 7.64 -1.50
CA ARG A 134 -6.86 6.90 -0.55
C ARG A 134 -7.09 7.35 0.90
N ASP A 135 -7.16 8.65 1.14
CA ASP A 135 -7.48 9.20 2.47
C ASP A 135 -8.86 8.73 2.98
N ILE A 136 -9.85 8.60 2.09
CA ILE A 136 -11.16 8.04 2.46
C ILE A 136 -11.07 6.55 2.78
N ILE A 137 -10.31 5.75 2.02
CA ILE A 137 -10.07 4.33 2.32
C ILE A 137 -9.42 4.19 3.71
N SER A 138 -8.41 5.00 4.02
CA SER A 138 -7.78 5.01 5.34
C SER A 138 -8.79 5.34 6.46
N LYS A 139 -9.70 6.30 6.25
CA LYS A 139 -10.76 6.63 7.22
C LYS A 139 -11.73 5.47 7.47
N PHE A 140 -12.03 4.65 6.46
CA PHE A 140 -12.79 3.42 6.65
C PHE A 140 -12.00 2.40 7.50
N GLY A 141 -10.72 2.20 7.19
CA GLY A 141 -9.81 1.36 7.97
C GLY A 141 -9.75 1.78 9.44
N GLU A 142 -9.53 3.06 9.72
CA GLU A 142 -9.51 3.63 11.07
C GLU A 142 -10.84 3.45 11.82
N LEU A 143 -11.97 3.65 11.13
CA LEU A 143 -13.31 3.47 11.70
C LEU A 143 -13.52 2.01 12.11
N THR A 144 -13.20 1.08 11.21
CA THR A 144 -13.32 -0.36 11.43
C THR A 144 -12.39 -0.82 12.55
N TRP A 145 -11.15 -0.35 12.56
CA TRP A 145 -10.19 -0.65 13.63
C TRP A 145 -10.73 -0.20 14.99
N ARG A 146 -11.21 1.05 15.09
CA ARG A 146 -11.74 1.61 16.35
C ARG A 146 -12.95 0.84 16.88
N ILE A 147 -13.81 0.32 16.00
CA ILE A 147 -14.96 -0.49 16.43
C ILE A 147 -14.47 -1.85 16.91
N SER A 148 -13.56 -2.46 16.14
CA SER A 148 -13.08 -3.81 16.41
C SER A 148 -12.22 -3.89 17.66
N GLU A 149 -11.41 -2.88 17.95
CA GLU A 149 -10.52 -2.84 19.12
C GLU A 149 -11.27 -2.82 20.47
N ARG A 150 -12.57 -2.50 20.47
CA ARG A 150 -13.42 -2.59 21.66
C ARG A 150 -13.79 -4.03 22.00
N ASN A 151 -13.69 -4.94 21.03
CA ASN A 151 -13.94 -6.35 21.23
C ASN A 151 -12.62 -7.08 21.54
N PRO A 152 -12.48 -7.68 22.73
CA PRO A 152 -11.34 -8.52 23.11
C PRO A 152 -10.95 -9.56 22.05
N ASP A 153 -11.94 -10.18 21.38
CA ASP A 153 -11.75 -11.26 20.40
C ASP A 153 -11.04 -10.78 19.12
N PHE A 154 -11.10 -9.48 18.83
CA PHE A 154 -10.41 -8.89 17.69
C PHE A 154 -8.91 -9.14 17.74
N TYR A 155 -8.31 -9.00 18.92
CA TYR A 155 -6.86 -9.15 19.08
C TYR A 155 -6.38 -10.58 18.84
N TYR A 156 -7.25 -11.58 18.99
CA TYR A 156 -6.94 -12.98 18.67
C TYR A 156 -6.78 -13.17 17.16
N GLY A 157 -7.72 -12.63 16.37
CA GLY A 157 -7.64 -12.68 14.91
C GLY A 157 -6.42 -11.92 14.37
N VAL A 158 -6.16 -10.71 14.88
CA VAL A 158 -5.00 -9.92 14.46
C VAL A 158 -3.69 -10.62 14.85
N TYR A 159 -3.63 -11.18 16.06
CA TYR A 159 -2.46 -11.93 16.52
C TYR A 159 -2.15 -13.12 15.62
N ILE A 160 -3.15 -13.93 15.27
CA ILE A 160 -2.99 -15.08 14.37
C ILE A 160 -2.44 -14.63 13.01
N ASN A 161 -2.97 -13.53 12.45
CA ASN A 161 -2.50 -12.98 11.18
C ASN A 161 -1.02 -12.54 11.27
N LEU A 162 -0.66 -11.80 12.32
CA LEU A 162 0.72 -11.37 12.57
C LEU A 162 1.69 -12.55 12.80
N CYS A 163 1.20 -13.71 13.23
CA CYS A 163 2.01 -14.92 13.40
C CYS A 163 2.15 -15.75 12.11
N SER A 164 1.42 -15.41 11.06
CA SER A 164 1.49 -16.13 9.78
C SER A 164 2.87 -16.05 9.14
N GLU A 165 3.19 -17.01 8.28
CA GLU A 165 4.47 -17.04 7.55
C GLU A 165 4.68 -15.78 6.71
N GLU A 166 3.60 -15.16 6.23
CA GLU A 166 3.65 -13.93 5.47
C GLU A 166 4.28 -12.78 6.28
N TYR A 167 3.88 -12.61 7.55
CA TYR A 167 4.36 -11.52 8.39
C TYR A 167 5.63 -11.87 9.17
N ARG A 168 5.81 -13.12 9.60
CA ARG A 168 7.02 -13.59 10.30
C ARG A 168 8.30 -13.23 9.56
N ASN A 169 8.29 -13.32 8.23
CA ASN A 169 9.46 -13.02 7.41
C ASN A 169 9.73 -11.53 7.20
N LYS A 170 8.74 -10.67 7.47
CA LYS A 170 8.81 -9.23 7.25
C LYS A 170 9.28 -8.45 8.49
N TYR A 171 9.33 -9.05 9.67
CA TYR A 171 9.75 -8.35 10.89
C TYR A 171 11.20 -7.84 10.81
N THR A 172 11.37 -6.56 11.13
CA THR A 172 12.66 -5.87 11.23
C THR A 172 13.57 -6.48 12.29
N ASN A 173 13.00 -7.05 13.36
CA ASN A 173 13.71 -7.79 14.39
C ASN A 173 13.03 -9.15 14.64
N LYS A 174 13.53 -10.19 13.96
CA LYS A 174 12.97 -11.55 14.03
C LYS A 174 13.06 -12.16 15.43
N ASN A 175 14.19 -12.01 16.12
CA ASN A 175 14.35 -12.55 17.47
C ASN A 175 13.33 -11.97 18.45
N ARG A 176 13.13 -10.63 18.39
CA ARG A 176 12.14 -9.97 19.23
C ARG A 176 10.71 -10.36 18.85
N ALA A 177 10.43 -10.57 17.56
CA ALA A 177 9.14 -11.07 17.12
C ALA A 177 8.85 -12.47 17.65
N GLU A 178 9.81 -13.41 17.60
CA GLU A 178 9.65 -14.76 18.15
C GLU A 178 9.38 -14.75 19.66
N GLU A 179 10.05 -13.88 20.42
CA GLU A 179 9.78 -13.70 21.85
C GLU A 179 8.34 -13.22 22.11
N LEU A 180 7.86 -12.27 21.31
CA LEU A 180 6.51 -11.72 21.42
C LEU A 180 5.46 -12.74 20.99
N ILE A 181 5.74 -13.57 19.99
CA ILE A 181 4.88 -14.67 19.57
C ILE A 181 4.78 -15.71 20.69
N ALA A 182 5.89 -16.14 21.30
CA ALA A 182 5.84 -17.07 22.43
C ALA A 182 5.08 -16.49 23.64
N GLN A 183 5.13 -15.17 23.86
CA GLN A 183 4.31 -14.49 24.88
C GLN A 183 2.83 -14.45 24.48
N GLY A 184 2.55 -14.21 23.20
CA GLY A 184 1.20 -14.17 22.65
C GLY A 184 0.49 -15.51 22.75
N GLU A 185 1.17 -16.62 22.47
CA GLU A 185 0.65 -17.98 22.66
C GLU A 185 0.18 -18.21 24.11
N LYS A 186 0.98 -17.80 25.10
CA LYS A 186 0.61 -17.88 26.51
C LYS A 186 -0.56 -16.96 26.87
N ALA A 187 -0.63 -15.77 26.29
CA ALA A 187 -1.75 -14.85 26.48
C ALA A 187 -3.05 -15.41 25.89
N MET A 188 -2.97 -16.10 24.74
CA MET A 188 -4.08 -16.80 24.09
C MET A 188 -4.60 -17.95 24.97
N GLU A 189 -3.71 -18.79 25.50
CA GLU A 189 -4.07 -19.90 26.42
C GLU A 189 -4.83 -19.40 27.66
N ARG A 190 -4.42 -18.24 28.19
CA ARG A 190 -5.04 -17.60 29.37
C ARG A 190 -6.28 -16.77 29.03
N GLN A 191 -6.63 -16.66 27.74
CA GLN A 191 -7.69 -15.78 27.24
C GLN A 191 -7.53 -14.32 27.71
N ASN A 192 -6.27 -13.86 27.84
CA ASN A 192 -5.95 -12.52 28.32
C ASN A 192 -5.83 -11.52 27.16
N ALA A 193 -6.96 -11.01 26.71
CA ALA A 193 -7.01 -10.07 25.59
C ALA A 193 -6.26 -8.74 25.83
N THR A 194 -6.11 -8.33 27.10
CA THR A 194 -5.39 -7.09 27.44
C THR A 194 -3.89 -7.25 27.21
N GLU A 195 -3.34 -8.38 27.63
CA GLU A 195 -1.94 -8.74 27.37
C GLU A 195 -1.71 -8.99 25.88
N LEU A 196 -2.65 -9.68 25.22
CA LEU A 196 -2.61 -9.94 23.79
C LEU A 196 -2.62 -8.65 22.96
N ARG A 197 -3.43 -7.65 23.35
CA ARG A 197 -3.42 -6.32 22.73
C ARG A 197 -2.04 -5.67 22.77
N ALA A 198 -1.38 -5.70 23.92
CA ALA A 198 -0.04 -5.12 24.06
C ALA A 198 0.98 -5.86 23.16
N ILE A 199 0.87 -7.18 23.07
CA ILE A 199 1.73 -8.01 22.22
C ILE A 199 1.49 -7.70 20.74
N VAL A 200 0.23 -7.64 20.31
CA VAL A 200 -0.17 -7.27 18.94
C VAL A 200 0.41 -5.91 18.54
N TYR A 201 0.31 -4.91 19.43
CA TYR A 201 0.85 -3.57 19.17
C TYR A 201 2.38 -3.59 19.00
N ASN A 202 3.08 -4.35 19.85
CA ASN A 202 4.54 -4.48 19.75
C ASN A 202 4.97 -5.24 18.49
N LEU A 203 4.27 -6.32 18.11
CA LEU A 203 4.53 -7.03 16.86
C LEU A 203 4.31 -6.12 15.65
N TRP A 204 3.22 -5.35 15.64
CA TRP A 204 2.92 -4.40 14.57
C TRP A 204 4.05 -3.39 14.37
N HIS A 205 4.62 -2.83 15.44
CA HIS A 205 5.76 -1.91 15.36
C HIS A 205 7.06 -2.53 14.85
N LEU A 206 7.18 -3.86 14.87
CA LEU A 206 8.32 -4.55 14.26
C LEU A 206 8.17 -4.73 12.75
N LEU A 207 7.01 -4.44 12.16
CA LEU A 207 6.81 -4.49 10.72
C LEU A 207 7.41 -3.24 10.04
N PRO A 208 8.00 -3.39 8.84
CA PRO A 208 8.41 -2.26 8.03
C PRO A 208 7.19 -1.41 7.68
N GLU A 209 7.40 -0.10 7.50
CA GLU A 209 6.34 0.87 7.21
C GLU A 209 5.47 0.47 6.01
N THR A 210 6.09 -0.14 5.00
CA THR A 210 5.40 -0.68 3.81
C THR A 210 4.44 -1.83 4.12
N ALA A 211 4.70 -2.63 5.16
CA ALA A 211 3.82 -3.73 5.59
C ALA A 211 2.74 -3.27 6.57
N ARG A 212 3.00 -2.22 7.37
CA ARG A 212 2.00 -1.63 8.28
C ARG A 212 0.83 -0.99 7.52
N ASN A 213 1.13 -0.31 6.41
CA ASN A 213 0.11 0.35 5.58
C ASN A 213 -0.93 -0.61 4.96
N LYS A 214 -0.62 -1.91 4.78
CA LYS A 214 -1.56 -2.91 4.26
C LYS A 214 -2.59 -3.38 5.30
N LEU A 215 -2.28 -3.26 6.59
CA LEU A 215 -3.18 -3.62 7.69
C LEU A 215 -4.01 -2.40 8.14
N ASP A 216 -3.43 -1.19 8.08
CA ASP A 216 -4.13 0.07 8.37
C ASP A 216 -5.20 0.42 7.32
N SER A 217 -5.06 -0.08 6.09
CA SER A 217 -6.10 0.00 5.04
C SER A 217 -7.26 -0.98 5.25
N GLY A 218 -7.31 -1.73 6.36
CA GLY A 218 -8.37 -2.69 6.64
C GLY A 218 -8.29 -3.97 5.81
N GLY A 219 -7.22 -4.16 5.04
CA GLY A 219 -6.95 -5.39 4.31
C GLY A 219 -6.59 -6.50 5.29
N THR A 220 -7.57 -7.27 5.75
CA THR A 220 -7.33 -8.47 6.56
C THR A 220 -6.61 -9.59 5.80
N GLY A 221 -6.25 -9.39 4.53
CA GLY A 221 -5.70 -10.46 3.68
C GLY A 221 -6.66 -11.65 3.58
N ILE A 222 -7.97 -11.37 3.66
CA ILE A 222 -9.02 -12.35 3.39
C ILE A 222 -9.82 -11.76 2.24
N GLY A 223 -9.48 -12.19 1.02
CA GLY A 223 -9.98 -11.65 -0.25
C GLY A 223 -8.83 -11.25 -1.14
#